data_AF-A0A164BJK5-F1
#
_entry.id   AF-A0A164BJK5-F1
#
_cell.length_a   1.000
_cell.length_b   1.000
_cell.length_c   1.000
_cell.angle_alpha   90.00
_cell.angle_beta   90.00
_cell.angle_gamma   90.00
#
_symmetry.space_group_name_H-M   'P 1'
#
loop_
_entity.id
_entity.type
_entity.pdbx_description
1 polymer ?
#
loop_
_entity_poly.entity_id
_entity_poly.type
_entity_poly.pdbx_seq_one_letter_code
_entity_poly.pdbx_strand_id
1 'polypeptide(L)' 'MRNAEIQSAGIQDVNLSSPNPAGDHEQTWDAVETYFECITTCSLDDGECITRCVEQLKDADDA' A
#
# COMPACT_ATOMS: atom_id res chain seq x y z
N MET A 1 15.57 20.62 -47.97
CA MET A 1 15.29 20.52 -46.52
C MET A 1 14.49 19.24 -46.31
N ARG A 2 15.16 18.09 -46.17
CA ARG A 2 14.52 16.79 -45.89
C ARG A 2 14.98 16.43 -44.49
N ASN A 3 14.15 16.71 -43.49
CA ASN A 3 14.45 16.44 -42.09
C ASN A 3 13.48 15.38 -41.59
N ALA A 4 14.09 14.38 -40.95
CA ALA A 4 13.56 13.06 -40.66
C ALA A 4 12.43 13.04 -39.63
N GLU A 5 11.61 12.00 -39.79
CA GLU A 5 10.78 11.29 -38.82
C GLU A 5 10.93 11.69 -37.35
N ILE A 6 9.83 12.14 -36.76
CA ILE A 6 9.54 11.87 -35.35
C ILE A 6 8.25 11.05 -35.31
N GLN A 7 8.40 9.74 -35.45
CA GLN A 7 7.42 8.76 -35.01
C GLN A 7 7.86 8.29 -33.63
N SER A 8 7.25 8.81 -32.58
CA SER A 8 7.35 8.23 -31.23
C SER A 8 6.02 8.39 -30.49
N ALA A 9 4.97 7.77 -31.02
CA ALA A 9 3.88 7.30 -30.20
C ALA A 9 4.39 6.04 -29.48
N GLY A 10 4.65 6.16 -28.18
CA GLY A 10 5.25 5.09 -27.39
C GLY A 10 5.31 5.43 -25.91
N ILE A 11 4.18 5.85 -25.33
CA ILE A 11 4.00 5.71 -23.89
C ILE A 11 3.44 4.31 -23.69
N GLN A 12 4.21 3.51 -22.98
CA GLN A 12 4.03 2.07 -22.81
C GLN A 12 2.66 1.81 -22.16
N ASP A 13 1.83 1.05 -22.87
CA ASP A 13 0.66 0.39 -22.29
C ASP A 13 1.18 -0.42 -21.09
N VAL A 14 0.87 0.05 -19.88
CA VAL A 14 1.10 -0.72 -18.66
C VAL A 14 0.21 -1.95 -18.76
N ASN A 15 0.78 -3.03 -19.28
CA ASN A 15 0.13 -4.30 -19.43
C ASN A 15 -0.35 -4.79 -18.05
N LEU A 16 -1.61 -4.47 -17.72
CA LEU A 16 -2.35 -4.92 -16.53
C LEU A 16 -2.77 -6.39 -16.63
N SER A 17 -1.95 -7.21 -17.28
CA SER A 17 -2.14 -8.66 -17.40
C SER A 17 -0.96 -9.39 -16.74
N SER A 18 -0.59 -8.99 -15.53
CA SER A 18 0.02 -9.92 -14.59
C SER A 18 -1.04 -10.30 -13.58
N PRO A 19 -1.37 -11.60 -13.39
CA PRO A 19 -1.93 -12.05 -12.13
C PRO A 19 -0.83 -11.89 -11.07
N ASN A 20 -0.57 -10.64 -10.68
CA ASN A 20 0.15 -10.32 -9.47
C ASN A 20 -0.73 -10.82 -8.30
N PRO A 21 -0.16 -11.31 -7.19
CA PRO A 21 -0.94 -11.61 -5.99
C PRO A 21 -1.48 -10.28 -5.43
N ALA A 22 -2.58 -9.80 -5.99
CA ALA A 22 -3.31 -8.64 -5.50
C ALA A 22 -3.83 -8.89 -4.07
N GLY A 23 -3.91 -10.15 -3.64
CA GLY A 23 -4.32 -10.51 -2.29
C GLY A 23 -3.35 -10.11 -1.18
N ASP A 24 -2.03 -10.10 -1.41
CA ASP A 24 -1.06 -9.80 -0.34
C ASP A 24 -0.88 -8.30 -0.11
N HIS A 25 -0.92 -7.48 -1.17
CA HIS A 25 -0.71 -6.04 -1.02
C HIS A 25 -1.91 -5.34 -0.37
N GLU A 26 -3.13 -5.83 -0.61
CA GLU A 26 -4.34 -5.32 0.05
C GLU A 26 -4.29 -5.52 1.58
N GLN A 27 -3.81 -6.69 2.05
CA GLN A 27 -3.66 -6.97 3.49
C GLN A 27 -2.64 -6.04 4.16
N THR A 28 -1.52 -5.77 3.50
CA THR A 28 -0.49 -4.87 4.06
C THR A 28 -0.95 -3.41 4.14
N TRP A 29 -1.82 -2.95 3.24
CA TRP A 29 -2.37 -1.60 3.28
C TRP A 29 -3.47 -1.45 4.34
N ASP A 30 -4.36 -2.43 4.46
CA ASP A 30 -5.42 -2.45 5.47
C ASP A 30 -4.85 -2.42 6.89
N ALA A 31 -3.77 -3.18 7.12
CA ALA A 31 -3.03 -3.17 8.38
C ALA A 31 -2.44 -1.78 8.71
N VAL A 32 -1.91 -1.09 7.70
CA VAL A 32 -1.35 0.26 7.89
C VAL A 32 -2.44 1.29 8.13
N GLU A 33 -3.56 1.23 7.41
CA GLU A 33 -4.71 2.12 7.65
C GLU A 33 -5.28 1.95 9.05
N THR A 34 -5.51 0.71 9.48
CA THR A 34 -5.99 0.39 10.83
C THR A 34 -5.01 0.86 11.92
N TYR A 35 -3.71 0.73 11.70
CA TYR A 35 -2.69 1.28 12.61
C TYR A 35 -2.79 2.80 12.75
N PHE A 36 -2.90 3.52 11.64
CA PHE A 36 -3.00 4.97 11.63
C PHE A 36 -4.31 5.44 12.26
N GLU A 37 -5.44 4.78 12.01
CA GLU A 37 -6.70 5.08 12.67
C GLU A 37 -6.57 4.91 14.19
N CYS A 38 -6.04 3.77 14.66
CA CYS A 38 -5.85 3.51 16.08
C CYS A 38 -4.94 4.55 16.73
N ILE A 39 -3.80 4.88 16.10
CA ILE A 39 -2.87 5.89 16.61
C ILE A 39 -3.49 7.28 16.67
N THR A 40 -4.40 7.65 15.76
CA THR A 40 -5.06 8.97 15.83
C THR A 40 -5.94 9.12 17.07
N THR A 41 -6.37 8.00 17.66
CA THR A 41 -7.12 7.98 18.93
C THR A 41 -6.22 7.89 20.15
N CYS A 42 -4.96 7.46 19.97
CA CYS A 42 -3.93 7.41 20.99
C CYS A 42 -3.09 8.70 21.00
N SER A 43 -2.44 8.99 22.13
CA SER A 43 -1.29 9.92 22.09
C SER A 43 -0.05 9.15 21.64
N LEU A 44 0.77 9.74 20.76
CA LEU A 44 2.03 9.12 20.29
C LEU A 44 3.05 8.89 21.42
N ASP A 45 2.84 9.52 22.57
CA ASP A 45 3.64 9.33 23.79
C ASP A 45 3.15 8.14 24.63
N ASP A 46 1.91 7.69 24.41
CA ASP A 46 1.27 6.63 25.18
C ASP A 46 1.64 5.26 24.58
N GLY A 47 2.84 4.79 24.92
CA GLY A 47 3.42 3.56 24.37
C GLY A 47 2.59 2.30 24.64
N GLU A 48 1.78 2.28 25.71
CA GLU A 48 0.85 1.17 25.98
C GLU A 48 -0.31 1.17 24.96
N CYS A 49 -0.85 2.34 24.63
CA CYS A 49 -1.87 2.50 23.59
C CYS A 49 -1.35 2.06 22.21
N ILE A 50 -0.13 2.47 21.85
CA ILE A 50 0.50 2.07 20.58
C ILE A 50 0.76 0.56 20.53
N THR A 51 1.22 -0.03 21.63
CA THR A 51 1.48 -1.49 21.70
C THR A 51 0.21 -2.28 21.41
N ARG A 52 -0.92 -1.89 22.00
CA ARG A 52 -2.22 -2.51 21.71
C ARG A 52 -2.69 -2.33 20.26
N CYS A 53 -2.39 -1.20 19.62
CA CYS A 53 -2.70 -1.00 18.20
C CYS A 53 -1.93 -2.01 17.34
N VAL A 54 -0.65 -2.28 17.66
CA VAL A 54 0.17 -3.24 16.92
C VAL A 54 -0.25 -4.69 17.20
N GLU A 55 -0.62 -5.01 18.45
CA GLU A 55 -1.11 -6.35 18.78
C GLU A 55 -2.39 -6.71 18.02
N GLN A 56 -3.34 -5.77 17.89
CA GLN A 56 -4.56 -5.97 17.11
C GLN A 56 -4.30 -6.30 15.63
N LEU A 57 -3.26 -5.71 15.04
CA LEU A 57 -2.88 -5.96 13.65
C LEU A 57 -2.26 -7.34 13.45
N LYS A 58 -1.56 -7.85 14.47
CA LYS A 58 -0.96 -9.18 14.42
C LYS A 58 -2.02 -10.28 14.53
N ASP A 59 -3.01 -10.11 15.41
CA ASP A 59 -4.14 -11.04 15.50
C ASP A 59 -5.03 -11.01 14.23
N ALA A 60 -5.01 -9.93 13.44
CA ALA A 60 -5.76 -9.84 12.18
C ALA A 60 -5.06 -10.52 11.00
N ASP A 61 -3.72 -10.63 11.02
CA ASP A 61 -2.90 -11.28 9.97
C ASP A 61 -2.84 -12.81 10.13
N ASP A 62 -2.96 -13.31 11.38
CA ASP A 62 -2.95 -14.75 11.72
C ASP A 62 -4.34 -15.44 11.65
N ALA A 63 -5.41 -14.73 11.23
CA ALA A 63 -6.81 -15.19 11.27
C ALA A 63 -7.38 -15.75 9.95
#